data_AF-A0A9P7UPP0-F1
#
_entry.id   AF-A0A9P7UPP0-F1
#
_cell.length_a   1.000
_cell.length_b   1.000
_cell.length_c   1.000
_cell.angle_alpha   90.00
_cell.angle_beta   90.00
_cell.angle_gamma   90.00
#
_symmetry.space_group_name_H-M   'P 1'
#
loop_
_entity.id
_entity.type
_entity.pdbx_description
1 polymer ?
#
loop_
_entity_poly.entity_id
_entity_poly.type
_entity_poly.pdbx_seq_one_letter_code
_entity_poly.pdbx_strand_id
1 'polypeptide(L)'
;MISDRQIFFVFVSTDSSLLSTNSGFQSFAPSNVSYPSIRVQKSNKLIPPFFELPFDTFSHGFTTQVTQAGKLTLSGVCELGQIARFGRPLWYSYYQSLPKAEKGKTVDLAVIKLRGGASSSGHLAELAALDSRVLIGFDPTYIPSHTAQTELVKSHMPCVFNIPEDREYVSTVYPTEPMLSEAAGRILNTDVSIVDRAPAILGDALKTGLLAQEERGQLVARTLLTVAHDEAAKLDSSSTFELLYHRPIRLVQFLEKLLAPKIWELVRHATLFTHTRMISISNSPLPIPGSTFPISPASATANRTM
;
A
#
# COMPACT_ATOMS: atom_id res chain seq x y z
N MET A 1 -2.55 -41.15 -19.64
CA MET A 1 -1.24 -41.32 -19.00
C MET A 1 -0.49 -40.00 -19.11
N ILE A 2 -0.48 -39.20 -18.05
CA ILE A 2 0.32 -37.97 -17.97
C ILE A 2 1.69 -38.42 -17.45
N SER A 3 2.73 -38.32 -18.28
CA SER A 3 4.10 -38.60 -17.83
C SER A 3 4.53 -37.51 -16.86
N ASP A 4 5.18 -37.87 -15.75
CA ASP A 4 5.92 -36.95 -14.89
C ASP A 4 6.96 -36.20 -15.71
N ARG A 5 6.58 -35.01 -16.18
CA ARG A 5 7.55 -34.00 -16.60
C ARG A 5 7.90 -33.24 -15.35
N GLN A 6 9.19 -33.11 -15.03
CA GLN A 6 9.67 -32.15 -14.06
C GLN A 6 9.33 -30.75 -14.58
N ILE A 7 8.17 -30.24 -14.18
CA ILE A 7 7.74 -28.87 -14.45
C ILE A 7 8.33 -28.03 -13.33
N PHE A 8 9.32 -27.19 -13.66
CA PHE A 8 9.77 -26.13 -12.77
C PHE A 8 9.04 -24.85 -13.16
N PHE A 9 8.42 -24.21 -12.18
CA PHE A 9 7.80 -22.90 -12.33
C PHE A 9 8.85 -21.83 -12.01
N VAL A 10 9.14 -20.96 -12.97
CA VAL A 10 10.05 -19.83 -12.78
C VAL A 10 9.21 -18.61 -12.42
N PHE A 11 9.45 -18.08 -11.23
CA PHE A 11 8.79 -16.89 -10.73
C PHE A 11 9.57 -15.65 -11.15
N VAL A 12 9.05 -14.88 -12.10
CA VAL A 12 9.67 -13.59 -12.48
C VAL A 12 9.60 -12.58 -11.32
N SER A 13 8.64 -12.70 -10.40
CA SER A 13 8.51 -11.80 -9.25
C SER A 13 9.28 -12.24 -8.00
N THR A 14 9.94 -13.41 -7.97
CA THR A 14 10.55 -13.93 -6.73
C THR A 14 12.02 -14.32 -6.83
N ASP A 15 12.65 -14.21 -8.00
CA ASP A 15 14.07 -14.55 -8.15
C ASP A 15 14.88 -13.37 -8.73
N SER A 16 15.50 -12.62 -7.82
CA SER A 16 16.44 -11.54 -8.16
C SER A 16 17.67 -12.07 -8.93
N SER A 17 18.01 -13.36 -8.82
CA SER A 17 19.15 -13.95 -9.51
C SER A 17 18.91 -14.18 -11.00
N LEU A 18 17.67 -14.51 -11.41
CA LEU A 18 17.30 -14.73 -12.81
C LEU A 18 17.09 -13.43 -13.60
N LEU A 19 16.82 -12.31 -12.92
CA LEU A 19 16.92 -10.97 -13.53
C LEU A 19 18.32 -10.35 -13.41
N SER A 20 19.23 -10.96 -12.65
CA SER A 20 20.63 -10.51 -12.55
C SER A 20 21.51 -10.98 -13.72
N THR A 21 21.11 -12.03 -14.43
CA THR A 21 21.81 -12.47 -15.64
C THR A 21 21.32 -11.74 -16.87
N ASN A 22 21.70 -10.48 -17.05
CA ASN A 22 21.71 -9.71 -18.31
C ASN A 22 20.41 -9.62 -19.15
N SER A 23 19.27 -10.14 -18.70
CA SER A 23 18.02 -10.13 -19.45
C SER A 23 16.94 -9.35 -18.71
N GLY A 24 16.89 -8.04 -18.94
CA GLY A 24 15.75 -7.21 -18.56
C GLY A 24 14.46 -7.71 -19.23
N PHE A 25 13.30 -7.18 -18.83
CA PHE A 25 12.01 -7.48 -19.47
C PHE A 25 12.06 -7.36 -21.02
N GLN A 26 12.89 -6.43 -21.52
CA GLN A 26 13.18 -6.22 -22.93
C GLN A 26 13.81 -7.42 -23.64
N SER A 27 14.43 -8.37 -22.93
CA SER A 27 15.00 -9.59 -23.52
C SER A 27 13.96 -10.69 -23.71
N PHE A 28 12.88 -10.69 -22.92
CA PHE A 28 11.77 -11.63 -23.07
C PHE A 28 10.71 -11.13 -24.06
N ALA A 29 10.57 -9.80 -24.20
CA ALA A 29 9.67 -9.16 -25.14
C ALA A 29 10.16 -7.73 -25.47
N PRO A 30 11.09 -7.56 -26.43
CA PRO A 30 11.59 -6.22 -26.79
C PRO A 30 10.47 -5.32 -27.32
N SER A 31 10.60 -4.01 -27.11
CA SER A 31 9.71 -3.01 -27.69
C SER A 31 9.82 -3.01 -29.22
N ASN A 32 8.76 -2.62 -29.90
CA ASN A 32 8.75 -2.57 -31.38
C ASN A 32 9.80 -1.61 -31.93
N VAL A 33 10.20 -0.60 -31.15
CA VAL A 33 11.21 0.41 -31.52
C VAL A 33 12.62 -0.17 -31.53
N SER A 34 12.93 -1.15 -30.66
CA SER A 34 14.27 -1.72 -30.53
C SER A 34 14.63 -2.77 -31.59
N TYR A 35 13.69 -3.19 -32.44
CA TYR A 35 13.95 -4.12 -33.54
C TYR A 35 13.22 -3.71 -34.83
N PRO A 36 13.87 -2.97 -35.75
CA PRO A 36 13.34 -2.69 -37.09
C PRO A 36 13.32 -3.92 -38.01
N SER A 37 13.77 -5.09 -37.53
CA SER A 37 13.97 -6.24 -38.40
C SER A 37 12.66 -6.98 -38.70
N ILE A 38 12.47 -7.31 -39.98
CA ILE A 38 11.38 -8.03 -40.67
C ILE A 38 10.92 -9.37 -40.04
N ARG A 39 11.50 -9.78 -38.89
CA ARG A 39 11.21 -11.02 -38.16
C ARG A 39 9.90 -11.01 -37.38
N VAL A 40 9.27 -9.85 -37.17
CA VAL A 40 7.89 -9.79 -36.66
C VAL A 40 6.96 -10.07 -37.85
N GLN A 41 6.67 -11.36 -38.10
CA GLN A 41 5.57 -11.72 -38.99
C GLN A 41 4.27 -11.18 -38.36
N LYS A 42 3.49 -10.46 -39.16
CA LYS A 42 2.18 -9.83 -38.85
C LYS A 42 1.12 -10.77 -38.21
N SER A 43 1.44 -12.05 -38.03
CA SER A 43 0.57 -13.13 -37.57
C SER A 43 1.07 -13.89 -36.33
N ASN A 44 2.26 -13.59 -35.79
CA ASN A 44 2.74 -14.26 -34.59
C ASN A 44 2.15 -13.58 -33.34
N LYS A 45 0.98 -14.05 -32.91
CA LYS A 45 0.50 -13.81 -31.54
C LYS A 45 1.53 -14.43 -30.60
N LEU A 46 2.40 -13.60 -30.02
CA LEU A 46 3.28 -14.02 -28.94
C LEU A 46 2.40 -14.62 -27.84
N ILE A 47 2.80 -15.79 -27.34
CA ILE A 47 2.12 -16.41 -26.20
C ILE A 47 2.13 -15.36 -25.07
N PRO A 48 0.96 -14.95 -24.54
CA PRO A 48 0.95 -14.01 -23.44
C PRO A 48 1.79 -14.62 -22.31
N PRO A 49 2.69 -13.85 -21.67
CA PRO A 49 3.51 -14.38 -20.60
C PRO A 49 2.62 -15.05 -19.56
N PHE A 50 3.05 -16.17 -18.97
CA PHE A 50 2.37 -16.71 -17.80
C PHE A 50 2.74 -15.83 -16.61
N PHE A 51 2.01 -14.73 -16.39
CA PHE A 51 2.35 -13.72 -15.38
C PHE A 51 1.81 -14.01 -13.97
N GLU A 52 0.95 -15.03 -13.81
CA GLU A 52 0.31 -15.27 -12.51
C GLU A 52 0.10 -16.77 -12.23
N LEU A 53 0.74 -17.25 -11.17
CA LEU A 53 0.25 -18.43 -10.45
C LEU A 53 -0.94 -17.99 -9.61
N PRO A 54 -1.95 -18.85 -9.38
CA PRO A 54 -3.07 -18.51 -8.53
C PRO A 54 -2.59 -18.02 -7.16
N PHE A 55 -3.14 -16.90 -6.74
CA PHE A 55 -3.05 -16.42 -5.36
C PHE A 55 -3.90 -17.31 -4.46
N ASP A 56 -3.58 -17.31 -3.16
CA ASP A 56 -4.40 -17.93 -2.12
C ASP A 56 -4.63 -19.45 -2.31
N THR A 57 -3.74 -20.16 -3.00
CA THR A 57 -3.89 -21.61 -3.28
C THR A 57 -4.02 -22.48 -2.04
N PHE A 58 -3.49 -22.01 -0.91
CA PHE A 58 -3.53 -22.72 0.37
C PHE A 58 -4.64 -22.21 1.31
N SER A 59 -5.47 -21.26 0.86
CA SER A 59 -6.56 -20.66 1.66
C SER A 59 -7.82 -21.52 1.75
N HIS A 60 -7.94 -22.60 0.97
CA HIS A 60 -9.18 -23.37 0.86
C HIS A 60 -9.70 -23.88 2.23
N GLY A 61 -8.78 -24.37 3.08
CA GLY A 61 -9.12 -24.81 4.44
C GLY A 61 -9.55 -23.68 5.38
N PHE A 62 -9.16 -22.43 5.11
CA PHE A 62 -9.60 -21.26 5.86
C PHE A 62 -11.06 -20.93 5.53
N THR A 63 -11.45 -20.94 4.25
CA THR A 63 -12.84 -20.69 3.83
C THR A 63 -13.82 -21.70 4.44
N THR A 64 -13.41 -22.96 4.57
CA THR A 64 -14.21 -23.99 5.27
C THR A 64 -14.35 -23.71 6.78
N GLN A 65 -13.34 -23.13 7.42
CA GLN A 65 -13.41 -22.73 8.83
C GLN A 65 -14.26 -21.48 9.05
N VAL A 66 -14.24 -20.52 8.12
CA VAL A 66 -15.08 -19.31 8.13
C VAL A 66 -16.56 -19.69 8.03
N THR A 67 -16.88 -20.64 7.15
CA THR A 67 -18.26 -21.11 6.89
C THR A 67 -18.85 -21.96 8.01
N GLN A 68 -18.01 -22.60 8.83
CA GLN A 68 -18.43 -23.25 10.07
C GLN A 68 -18.50 -22.21 11.20
N ALA A 69 -19.63 -21.50 11.27
CA ALA A 69 -19.91 -20.45 12.25
C ALA A 69 -19.41 -20.84 13.67
N GLY A 70 -18.46 -20.06 14.21
CA GLY A 70 -17.99 -20.18 15.59
C GLY A 70 -16.55 -20.66 15.81
N LYS A 71 -15.83 -21.08 14.76
CA LYS A 71 -14.42 -21.52 14.91
C LYS A 71 -13.37 -20.43 14.66
N LEU A 72 -13.73 -19.34 13.99
CA LEU A 72 -12.79 -18.30 13.60
C LEU A 72 -12.78 -17.17 14.63
N THR A 73 -11.64 -16.98 15.30
CA THR A 73 -11.41 -15.84 16.19
C THR A 73 -10.56 -14.78 15.49
N LEU A 74 -10.68 -13.51 15.90
CA LEU A 74 -9.80 -12.44 15.38
C LEU A 74 -8.32 -12.76 15.59
N SER A 75 -7.97 -13.40 16.72
CA SER A 75 -6.62 -13.87 16.98
C SER A 75 -6.18 -14.94 15.99
N GLY A 76 -7.05 -15.91 15.69
CA GLY A 76 -6.76 -16.99 14.76
C GLY A 76 -6.48 -16.49 13.35
N VAL A 77 -7.22 -15.49 12.86
CA VAL A 77 -7.02 -14.92 11.50
C VAL A 77 -5.65 -14.26 11.35
N CYS A 78 -5.11 -13.71 12.44
CA CYS A 78 -3.83 -13.00 12.42
C CYS A 78 -2.63 -13.88 12.82
N GLU A 79 -2.83 -15.19 12.98
CA GLU A 79 -1.72 -16.12 13.19
C GLU A 79 -0.82 -16.19 11.94
N LEU A 80 0.50 -16.24 12.15
CA LEU A 80 1.48 -16.29 11.06
C LEU A 80 1.19 -17.41 10.05
N GLY A 81 0.79 -18.58 10.56
CA GLY A 81 0.45 -19.73 9.70
C GLY A 81 -0.80 -19.53 8.85
N GLN A 82 -1.77 -18.72 9.31
CA GLN A 82 -2.96 -18.38 8.51
C GLN A 82 -2.63 -17.34 7.47
N ILE A 83 -1.95 -16.26 7.86
CA ILE A 83 -1.64 -15.16 6.94
C ILE A 83 -0.69 -15.61 5.81
N ALA A 84 0.18 -16.59 6.07
CA ALA A 84 1.08 -17.15 5.07
C ALA A 84 0.33 -17.90 3.95
N ARG A 85 -0.93 -18.32 4.17
CA ARG A 85 -1.76 -18.99 3.15
C ARG A 85 -2.35 -18.03 2.12
N PHE A 86 -2.33 -16.74 2.41
CA PHE A 86 -2.82 -15.69 1.53
C PHE A 86 -1.65 -15.04 0.78
N GLY A 87 -1.91 -14.61 -0.45
CA GLY A 87 -0.90 -14.11 -1.35
C GLY A 87 -0.29 -15.20 -2.21
N ARG A 88 1.00 -15.04 -2.51
CA ARG A 88 1.77 -15.98 -3.32
C ARG A 88 2.01 -17.30 -2.57
N PRO A 89 2.01 -18.45 -3.28
CA PRO A 89 2.35 -19.76 -2.71
C PRO A 89 3.71 -19.82 -1.99
N LEU A 90 4.63 -18.90 -2.30
CA LEU A 90 5.94 -18.76 -1.67
C LEU A 90 5.86 -18.69 -0.14
N TRP A 91 4.91 -17.93 0.41
CA TRP A 91 4.85 -17.68 1.86
C TRP A 91 4.52 -18.93 2.64
N TYR A 92 3.46 -19.64 2.24
CA TYR A 92 3.04 -20.85 2.93
C TYR A 92 4.03 -22.00 2.74
N SER A 93 4.59 -22.16 1.54
CA SER A 93 5.58 -23.22 1.29
C SER A 93 6.84 -23.03 2.12
N TYR A 94 7.36 -21.79 2.21
CA TYR A 94 8.49 -21.47 3.07
C TYR A 94 8.13 -21.59 4.56
N TYR A 95 6.94 -21.12 4.95
CA TYR A 95 6.44 -21.32 6.31
C TYR A 95 6.43 -22.80 6.64
N GLN A 96 5.90 -23.68 5.78
CA GLN A 96 5.81 -25.12 6.04
C GLN A 96 7.17 -25.81 6.15
N SER A 97 8.17 -25.40 5.34
CA SER A 97 9.49 -26.02 5.34
C SER A 97 10.32 -25.73 6.61
N LEU A 98 10.00 -24.64 7.31
CA LEU A 98 10.72 -24.24 8.52
C LEU A 98 10.33 -25.07 9.76
N PRO A 99 11.26 -25.32 10.69
CA PRO A 99 10.92 -25.84 12.02
C PRO A 99 9.96 -24.91 12.78
N LYS A 100 9.21 -25.46 13.76
CA LYS A 100 8.23 -24.67 14.55
C LYS A 100 8.85 -23.43 15.23
N ALA A 101 10.07 -23.56 15.75
CA ALA A 101 10.78 -22.47 16.41
C ALA A 101 11.22 -21.34 15.44
N GLU A 102 11.26 -21.62 14.13
CA GLU A 102 11.80 -20.69 13.13
C GLU A 102 10.74 -20.11 12.20
N LYS A 103 9.46 -20.43 12.40
CA LYS A 103 8.37 -19.96 11.52
C LYS A 103 8.37 -18.44 11.33
N GLY A 104 8.78 -17.67 12.35
CA GLY A 104 8.93 -16.21 12.28
C GLY A 104 9.84 -15.73 11.14
N LYS A 105 10.82 -16.54 10.70
CA LYS A 105 11.71 -16.23 9.57
C LYS A 105 10.97 -16.06 8.25
N THR A 106 9.71 -16.52 8.14
CA THR A 106 8.87 -16.24 6.96
C THR A 106 8.65 -14.74 6.76
N VAL A 107 8.49 -13.97 7.85
CA VAL A 107 8.37 -12.52 7.76
C VAL A 107 9.70 -11.88 7.37
N ASP A 108 10.81 -12.40 7.91
CA ASP A 108 12.15 -11.91 7.56
C ASP A 108 12.46 -12.14 6.07
N LEU A 109 12.04 -13.28 5.51
CA LEU A 109 12.12 -13.52 4.07
C LEU A 109 11.32 -12.48 3.29
N ALA A 110 10.11 -12.14 3.72
CA ALA A 110 9.30 -11.12 3.07
C ALA A 110 9.95 -9.73 3.14
N VAL A 111 10.59 -9.37 4.26
CA VAL A 111 11.38 -8.14 4.39
C VAL A 111 12.56 -8.14 3.40
N ILE A 112 13.31 -9.24 3.32
CA ILE A 112 14.43 -9.38 2.38
C ILE A 112 13.96 -9.25 0.94
N LYS A 113 12.87 -9.92 0.58
CA LYS A 113 12.28 -9.87 -0.76
C LYS A 113 11.77 -8.48 -1.11
N LEU A 114 11.08 -7.81 -0.20
CA LEU A 114 10.59 -6.44 -0.43
C LEU A 114 11.71 -5.40 -0.51
N ARG A 115 12.89 -5.68 0.07
CA ARG A 115 14.11 -4.87 -0.06
C ARG A 115 14.94 -5.14 -1.31
N GLY A 116 14.58 -6.09 -2.16
CA GLY A 116 15.44 -6.45 -3.30
C GLY A 116 16.63 -7.33 -2.95
N GLY A 117 16.60 -8.02 -1.81
CA GLY A 117 17.71 -8.84 -1.33
C GLY A 117 18.86 -8.03 -0.70
N ALA A 118 18.76 -6.70 -0.69
CA ALA A 118 19.76 -5.82 -0.07
C ALA A 118 19.62 -5.77 1.46
N SER A 119 20.76 -5.70 2.15
CA SER A 119 20.81 -5.55 3.61
C SER A 119 20.38 -4.14 4.06
N SER A 120 20.59 -3.12 3.22
CA SER A 120 20.24 -1.71 3.49
C SER A 120 18.96 -1.26 2.76
N SER A 121 18.25 -0.27 3.32
CA SER A 121 17.09 0.35 2.65
C SER A 121 17.55 1.36 1.60
N GLY A 122 17.54 0.95 0.33
CA GLY A 122 17.63 1.90 -0.78
C GLY A 122 16.30 2.66 -0.95
N HIS A 123 16.34 3.82 -1.61
CA HIS A 123 15.13 4.63 -1.90
C HIS A 123 14.02 3.81 -2.57
N LEU A 124 14.37 2.90 -3.50
CA LEU A 124 13.40 2.00 -4.15
C LEU A 124 12.83 0.95 -3.20
N ALA A 125 13.59 0.46 -2.22
CA ALA A 125 13.07 -0.47 -1.21
C ALA A 125 12.06 0.22 -0.29
N GLU A 126 12.29 1.48 0.05
CA GLU A 126 11.36 2.28 0.86
C GLU A 126 10.11 2.63 0.06
N LEU A 127 10.27 3.01 -1.21
CA LEU A 127 9.17 3.23 -2.14
C LEU A 127 8.32 1.96 -2.31
N ALA A 128 8.95 0.81 -2.51
CA ALA A 128 8.30 -0.50 -2.60
C ALA A 128 7.50 -0.84 -1.34
N ALA A 129 8.11 -0.64 -0.17
CA ALA A 129 7.44 -0.88 1.10
C ALA A 129 6.21 0.02 1.26
N LEU A 130 6.32 1.31 0.92
CA LEU A 130 5.19 2.22 0.98
C LEU A 130 4.11 1.85 -0.04
N ASP A 131 4.49 1.62 -1.30
CA ASP A 131 3.59 1.24 -2.39
C ASP A 131 2.75 0.00 -2.05
N SER A 132 3.37 -1.01 -1.44
CA SER A 132 2.67 -2.23 -1.01
C SER A 132 1.53 -2.00 -0.01
N ARG A 133 1.48 -0.82 0.63
CA ARG A 133 0.45 -0.47 1.61
C ARG A 133 -0.49 0.64 1.17
N VAL A 134 -0.03 1.55 0.32
CA VAL A 134 -0.81 2.74 -0.09
C VAL A 134 -1.13 2.79 -1.58
N LEU A 135 -0.70 1.78 -2.36
CA LEU A 135 -1.00 1.63 -3.80
C LEU A 135 -0.67 2.90 -4.59
N ILE A 136 0.61 3.12 -4.82
CA ILE A 136 1.13 4.29 -5.51
C ILE A 136 0.82 4.20 -7.01
N GLY A 137 0.16 5.23 -7.55
CA GLY A 137 0.00 5.40 -8.99
C GLY A 137 1.25 6.04 -9.61
N PHE A 138 1.94 5.31 -10.47
CA PHE A 138 3.07 5.83 -11.25
C PHE A 138 2.60 6.55 -12.51
N ASP A 139 3.29 7.63 -12.90
CA ASP A 139 2.99 8.36 -14.14
C ASP A 139 3.38 7.51 -15.37
N PRO A 140 2.43 7.08 -16.22
CA PRO A 140 2.70 6.26 -17.39
C PRO A 140 3.27 7.05 -18.57
N THR A 141 3.44 8.37 -18.46
CA THR A 141 4.00 9.22 -19.53
C THR A 141 5.47 9.58 -19.28
N TYR A 142 5.98 9.29 -18.08
CA TYR A 142 7.31 9.68 -17.64
C TYR A 142 8.29 8.50 -17.67
N ILE A 143 9.34 8.61 -18.50
CA ILE A 143 10.32 7.53 -18.73
C ILE A 143 10.98 7.01 -17.43
N PRO A 144 11.40 7.86 -16.47
CA PRO A 144 11.93 7.37 -15.20
C PRO A 144 10.93 6.55 -14.39
N SER A 145 9.61 6.81 -14.50
CA SER A 145 8.59 5.98 -13.86
C SER A 145 8.57 4.56 -14.44
N HIS A 146 8.83 4.39 -15.75
CA HIS A 146 8.93 3.07 -16.37
C HIS A 146 10.16 2.30 -15.89
N THR A 147 11.28 3.02 -15.73
CA THR A 147 12.53 2.45 -15.21
C THR A 147 12.35 2.02 -13.76
N ALA A 148 11.74 2.88 -12.94
CA ALA A 148 11.41 2.57 -11.54
C ALA A 148 10.50 1.35 -11.44
N GLN A 149 9.40 1.29 -12.19
CA GLN A 149 8.48 0.14 -12.19
C GLN A 149 9.16 -1.16 -12.66
N THR A 150 10.03 -1.08 -13.65
CA THR A 150 10.81 -2.26 -14.11
C THR A 150 11.74 -2.77 -13.01
N GLU A 151 12.43 -1.87 -12.31
CA GLU A 151 13.31 -2.25 -11.20
C GLU A 151 12.52 -2.76 -9.99
N LEU A 152 11.35 -2.17 -9.72
CA LEU A 152 10.43 -2.63 -8.69
C LEU A 152 10.00 -4.08 -8.99
N VAL A 153 9.54 -4.41 -10.19
CA VAL A 153 9.18 -5.78 -10.58
C VAL A 153 10.34 -6.75 -10.42
N LYS A 154 11.53 -6.30 -10.81
CA LYS A 154 12.74 -7.11 -10.79
C LYS A 154 13.15 -7.54 -9.38
N SER A 155 13.05 -6.61 -8.43
CA SER A 155 13.71 -6.76 -7.13
C SER A 155 12.72 -6.74 -5.97
N HIS A 156 11.58 -6.07 -6.08
CA HIS A 156 10.75 -5.67 -4.94
C HIS A 156 9.37 -6.33 -4.85
N MET A 157 9.11 -7.38 -5.65
CA MET A 157 7.89 -8.19 -5.56
C MET A 157 6.54 -7.52 -5.92
N PRO A 158 6.41 -6.42 -6.70
CA PRO A 158 5.12 -6.08 -7.27
C PRO A 158 4.75 -7.06 -8.40
N CYS A 159 3.46 -7.16 -8.72
CA CYS A 159 2.98 -7.89 -9.88
C CYS A 159 2.87 -6.96 -11.08
N VAL A 160 3.17 -7.48 -12.27
CA VAL A 160 2.83 -6.83 -13.53
C VAL A 160 1.36 -7.10 -13.81
N PHE A 161 0.54 -6.04 -13.89
CA PHE A 161 -0.89 -6.19 -14.20
C PHE A 161 -1.22 -5.83 -15.65
N ASN A 162 -0.42 -4.97 -16.27
CA ASN A 162 -0.63 -4.56 -17.65
C ASN A 162 0.70 -4.31 -18.37
N ILE A 163 0.78 -4.82 -19.59
CA ILE A 163 1.82 -4.50 -20.57
C ILE A 163 1.08 -4.08 -21.83
N PRO A 164 1.10 -2.78 -22.20
CA PRO A 164 0.49 -2.31 -23.43
C PRO A 164 1.10 -2.96 -24.67
N GLU A 165 0.40 -2.87 -25.80
CA GLU A 165 0.80 -3.52 -27.06
C GLU A 165 2.15 -3.01 -27.59
N ASP A 166 2.46 -1.73 -27.37
CA ASP A 166 3.74 -1.11 -27.74
C ASP A 166 4.93 -1.59 -26.90
N ARG A 167 4.64 -2.13 -25.69
CA ARG A 167 5.61 -2.61 -24.69
C ARG A 167 6.63 -1.56 -24.26
N GLU A 168 6.26 -0.30 -24.35
CA GLU A 168 7.15 0.79 -23.94
C GLU A 168 7.19 0.95 -22.42
N TYR A 169 6.12 0.50 -21.75
CA TYR A 169 6.04 0.53 -20.30
C TYR A 169 5.35 -0.71 -19.73
N VAL A 170 5.47 -0.83 -18.41
CA VAL A 170 4.78 -1.85 -17.62
C VAL A 170 4.04 -1.14 -16.51
N SER A 171 2.79 -1.53 -16.29
CA SER A 171 2.04 -1.09 -15.13
C SER A 171 2.09 -2.16 -14.05
N THR A 172 2.42 -1.73 -12.84
CA THR A 172 2.71 -2.62 -11.70
C THR A 172 1.76 -2.33 -10.55
N VAL A 173 1.46 -3.35 -9.76
CA VAL A 173 0.62 -3.23 -8.57
C VAL A 173 1.08 -4.22 -7.52
N TYR A 174 0.98 -3.84 -6.25
CA TYR A 174 1.08 -4.80 -5.17
C TYR A 174 -0.28 -5.45 -4.92
N PRO A 175 -0.41 -6.77 -5.09
CA PRO A 175 -1.61 -7.48 -4.68
C PRO A 175 -1.72 -7.46 -3.14
N THR A 176 -2.93 -7.69 -2.65
CA THR A 176 -3.19 -7.77 -1.21
C THR A 176 -2.53 -9.01 -0.61
N GLU A 177 -1.31 -8.84 -0.08
CA GLU A 177 -0.57 -9.91 0.59
C GLU A 177 -0.31 -9.53 2.05
N PRO A 178 -0.94 -10.22 3.03
CA PRO A 178 -0.72 -9.99 4.46
C PRO A 178 0.76 -10.03 4.86
N MET A 179 1.51 -10.97 4.27
CA MET A 179 2.94 -11.14 4.54
C MET A 179 3.77 -9.93 4.10
N LEU A 180 3.50 -9.40 2.89
CA LEU A 180 4.17 -8.18 2.41
C LEU A 180 3.73 -6.94 3.20
N SER A 181 2.46 -6.88 3.61
CA SER A 181 1.94 -5.78 4.43
C SER A 181 2.65 -5.69 5.79
N GLU A 182 2.86 -6.82 6.46
CA GLU A 182 3.65 -6.90 7.70
C GLU A 182 5.10 -6.49 7.46
N ALA A 183 5.74 -7.05 6.43
CA ALA A 183 7.13 -6.75 6.09
C ALA A 183 7.34 -5.25 5.79
N ALA A 184 6.43 -4.66 5.02
CA ALA A 184 6.42 -3.24 4.72
C ALA A 184 6.29 -2.38 5.98
N GLY A 185 5.38 -2.74 6.88
CA GLY A 185 5.24 -2.06 8.18
C GLY A 185 6.54 -2.10 8.98
N ARG A 186 7.26 -3.23 9.00
CA ARG A 186 8.58 -3.32 9.65
C ARG A 186 9.60 -2.38 8.98
N ILE A 187 9.71 -2.41 7.65
CA ILE A 187 10.65 -1.57 6.89
C ILE A 187 10.39 -0.08 7.15
N LEU A 188 9.12 0.34 7.12
CA LEU A 188 8.74 1.75 7.28
C LEU A 188 8.87 2.27 8.71
N ASN A 189 9.12 1.39 9.69
CA ASN A 189 9.20 1.73 11.11
C ASN A 189 10.47 1.22 11.83
N THR A 190 11.49 0.73 11.11
CA THR A 190 12.69 0.12 11.72
C THR A 190 13.57 1.13 12.48
N ASP A 191 13.76 2.34 11.93
CA ASP A 191 14.66 3.36 12.52
C ASP A 191 14.00 4.72 12.70
N VAL A 192 13.04 5.01 11.83
CA VAL A 192 12.26 6.26 11.80
C VAL A 192 10.80 5.85 11.74
N SER A 193 9.92 6.60 12.40
CA SER A 193 8.49 6.32 12.33
C SER A 193 7.98 6.54 10.91
N ILE A 194 6.99 5.74 10.50
CA ILE A 194 6.25 5.93 9.25
C ILE A 194 5.68 7.36 9.12
N VAL A 195 5.40 8.03 10.24
CA VAL A 195 4.95 9.43 10.30
C VAL A 195 5.90 10.37 9.56
N ASP A 196 7.22 10.18 9.71
CA ASP A 196 8.24 11.01 9.07
C ASP A 196 8.72 10.40 7.76
N ARG A 197 8.83 9.06 7.73
CA ARG A 197 9.38 8.32 6.58
C ARG A 197 8.45 8.36 5.36
N ALA A 198 7.14 8.19 5.53
CA ALA A 198 6.22 8.17 4.39
C ALA A 198 6.13 9.53 3.65
N PRO A 199 5.98 10.69 4.34
CA PRO A 199 6.02 11.98 3.66
C PRO A 199 7.35 12.27 2.95
N ALA A 200 8.48 11.80 3.50
CA ALA A 200 9.78 11.96 2.86
C ALA A 200 9.85 11.19 1.53
N ILE A 201 9.45 9.91 1.53
CA ILE A 201 9.40 9.06 0.32
C ILE A 201 8.47 9.67 -0.73
N LEU A 202 7.25 10.05 -0.34
CA LEU A 202 6.29 10.65 -1.27
C LEU A 202 6.75 12.01 -1.78
N GLY A 203 7.36 12.82 -0.92
CA GLY A 203 7.90 14.11 -1.28
C GLY A 203 9.01 14.00 -2.33
N ASP A 204 9.90 13.00 -2.19
CA ASP A 204 10.94 12.73 -3.18
C ASP A 204 10.36 12.21 -4.50
N ALA A 205 9.44 11.25 -4.44
CA ALA A 205 8.76 10.70 -5.62
C ALA A 205 7.95 11.76 -6.38
N LEU A 206 7.34 12.72 -5.68
CA LEU A 206 6.64 13.86 -6.29
C LEU A 206 7.60 14.86 -6.93
N LYS A 207 8.72 15.19 -6.27
CA LYS A 207 9.73 16.12 -6.80
C LYS A 207 10.40 15.58 -8.06
N THR A 208 10.58 14.27 -8.13
CA THR A 208 11.18 13.59 -9.28
C THR A 208 10.19 13.30 -10.41
N GLY A 209 8.89 13.52 -10.21
CA GLY A 209 7.86 13.30 -11.23
C GLY A 209 7.46 11.83 -11.41
N LEU A 210 7.81 10.95 -10.47
CA LEU A 210 7.50 9.52 -10.56
C LEU A 210 6.00 9.21 -10.43
N LEU A 211 5.27 10.06 -9.69
CA LEU A 211 3.88 9.80 -9.31
C LEU A 211 2.89 10.50 -10.24
N ALA A 212 1.80 9.81 -10.56
CA ALA A 212 0.68 10.39 -11.30
C ALA A 212 0.07 11.57 -10.50
N GLN A 213 -0.14 12.70 -11.17
CA GLN A 213 -0.61 13.93 -10.53
C GLN A 213 -2.07 13.87 -10.06
N GLU A 214 -2.87 13.03 -10.72
CA GLU A 214 -4.33 12.95 -10.57
C GLU A 214 -4.83 12.21 -9.31
N GLU A 215 -3.94 11.51 -8.58
CA GLU A 215 -4.31 10.75 -7.38
C GLU A 215 -3.73 11.28 -6.06
N ARG A 216 -3.09 12.46 -6.06
CA ARG A 216 -2.36 12.99 -4.88
C ARG A 216 -3.22 13.05 -3.61
N GLY A 217 -4.47 13.49 -3.70
CA GLY A 217 -5.38 13.57 -2.55
C GLY A 217 -5.72 12.19 -1.98
N GLN A 218 -5.95 11.20 -2.86
CA GLN A 218 -6.26 9.83 -2.45
C GLN A 218 -5.03 9.15 -1.84
N LEU A 219 -3.85 9.39 -2.42
CA LEU A 219 -2.58 8.88 -1.90
C LEU A 219 -2.28 9.41 -0.49
N VAL A 220 -2.50 10.72 -0.25
CA VAL A 220 -2.37 11.31 1.09
C VAL A 220 -3.36 10.67 2.05
N ALA A 221 -4.62 10.49 1.65
CA ALA A 221 -5.63 9.85 2.50
C ALA A 221 -5.24 8.41 2.87
N ARG A 222 -4.84 7.58 1.90
CA ARG A 222 -4.35 6.21 2.15
C ARG A 222 -3.15 6.22 3.10
N THR A 223 -2.20 7.13 2.89
CA THR A 223 -1.01 7.29 3.74
C THR A 223 -1.38 7.64 5.18
N LEU A 224 -2.29 8.59 5.40
CA LEU A 224 -2.77 8.96 6.73
C LEU A 224 -3.44 7.78 7.46
N LEU A 225 -4.26 7.01 6.74
CA LEU A 225 -4.89 5.81 7.29
C LEU A 225 -3.85 4.76 7.69
N THR A 226 -2.85 4.51 6.84
CA THR A 226 -1.75 3.57 7.14
C THR A 226 -0.90 4.03 8.32
N VAL A 227 -0.55 5.32 8.38
CA VAL A 227 0.21 5.90 9.50
C VAL A 227 -0.57 5.77 10.81
N ALA A 228 -1.85 6.14 10.80
CA ALA A 228 -2.70 6.04 11.99
C ALA A 228 -2.86 4.58 12.47
N HIS A 229 -2.98 3.64 11.51
CA HIS A 229 -3.04 2.22 11.81
C HIS A 229 -1.76 1.75 12.51
N ASP A 230 -0.59 2.04 11.94
CA ASP A 230 0.70 1.62 12.49
C ASP A 230 0.97 2.23 13.86
N GLU A 231 0.67 3.51 14.04
CA GLU A 231 0.83 4.19 15.31
C GLU A 231 -0.11 3.61 16.39
N ALA A 232 -1.35 3.31 16.04
CA ALA A 232 -2.27 2.63 16.95
C ALA A 232 -1.79 1.21 17.27
N ALA A 233 -1.22 0.51 16.29
CA ALA A 233 -0.64 -0.80 16.45
C ALA A 233 0.64 -0.79 17.32
N LYS A 234 1.28 0.35 17.60
CA LYS A 234 2.39 0.39 18.56
C LYS A 234 1.93 0.55 20.01
N LEU A 235 0.70 1.04 20.23
CA LEU A 235 0.19 1.34 21.58
C LEU A 235 -0.17 0.10 22.41
N ASP A 236 -0.52 -1.01 21.77
CA ASP A 236 -0.87 -2.24 22.48
C ASP A 236 0.38 -3.12 22.65
N SER A 237 1.28 -2.71 23.57
CA SER A 237 2.51 -3.45 23.90
C SER A 237 2.26 -4.77 24.62
N SER A 238 1.01 -5.03 25.04
CA SER A 238 0.58 -6.27 25.70
C SER A 238 -0.07 -7.26 24.72
N SER A 239 -0.03 -6.98 23.41
CA SER A 239 -0.75 -7.80 22.45
C SER A 239 -0.17 -9.22 22.36
N THR A 240 -1.04 -10.23 22.36
CA THR A 240 -0.68 -11.64 22.16
C THR A 240 -0.41 -12.00 20.70
N PHE A 241 -0.43 -11.02 19.79
CA PHE A 241 -0.29 -11.24 18.35
C PHE A 241 1.20 -11.30 17.96
N GLU A 242 1.55 -12.28 17.14
CA GLU A 242 2.92 -12.46 16.62
C GLU A 242 3.33 -11.37 15.62
N LEU A 243 2.34 -10.71 15.00
CA LEU A 243 2.50 -9.71 13.94
C LEU A 243 2.09 -8.34 14.46
N LEU A 244 2.87 -7.31 14.10
CA LEU A 244 2.66 -5.96 14.63
C LEU A 244 1.79 -5.11 13.71
N TYR A 245 1.98 -5.21 12.40
CA TYR A 245 1.37 -4.35 11.39
C TYR A 245 0.25 -5.04 10.61
N HIS A 246 0.17 -6.37 10.67
CA HIS A 246 -0.99 -7.15 10.22
C HIS A 246 -1.79 -7.69 11.41
N ARG A 247 -2.53 -6.82 12.10
CA ARG A 247 -3.37 -7.20 13.25
C ARG A 247 -4.57 -6.27 13.42
N PRO A 248 -5.61 -6.67 14.18
CA PRO A 248 -6.70 -5.78 14.53
C PRO A 248 -6.21 -4.72 15.52
N ILE A 249 -6.69 -3.49 15.35
CA ILE A 249 -6.44 -2.37 16.26
C ILE A 249 -7.75 -1.87 16.84
N ARG A 250 -7.70 -1.26 18.03
CA ARG A 250 -8.90 -0.66 18.64
C ARG A 250 -9.28 0.60 17.86
N LEU A 251 -10.55 0.69 17.47
CA LEU A 251 -11.06 1.85 16.74
C LEU A 251 -10.76 3.19 17.44
N VAL A 252 -10.88 3.22 18.76
CA VAL A 252 -10.60 4.43 19.58
C VAL A 252 -9.14 4.86 19.43
N GLN A 253 -8.19 3.92 19.47
CA GLN A 253 -6.75 4.20 19.30
C GLN A 253 -6.44 4.62 17.87
N PHE A 254 -7.09 4.01 16.89
CA PHE A 254 -6.97 4.39 15.49
C PHE A 254 -7.42 5.84 15.25
N LEU A 255 -8.61 6.20 15.73
CA LEU A 255 -9.17 7.54 15.57
C LEU A 255 -8.35 8.60 16.30
N GLU A 256 -7.83 8.29 17.49
CA GLU A 256 -6.90 9.14 18.22
C GLU A 256 -5.62 9.45 17.42
N LYS A 257 -5.10 8.45 16.69
CA LYS A 257 -3.90 8.61 15.87
C LYS A 257 -4.17 9.24 14.50
N LEU A 258 -5.39 9.10 13.98
CA LEU A 258 -5.79 9.66 12.70
C LEU A 258 -6.14 11.15 12.78
N LEU A 259 -6.80 11.57 13.86
CA LEU A 259 -7.37 12.90 13.98
C LEU A 259 -6.42 13.86 14.69
N ALA A 260 -6.40 15.13 14.24
CA ALA A 260 -5.71 16.18 14.97
C ALA A 260 -6.27 16.29 16.42
N PRO A 261 -5.44 16.58 17.44
CA PRO A 261 -5.86 16.52 18.85
C PRO A 261 -7.16 17.28 19.15
N LYS A 262 -7.33 18.48 18.56
CA LYS A 262 -8.54 19.28 18.71
C LYS A 262 -9.79 18.58 18.17
N ILE A 263 -9.69 17.92 17.03
CA ILE A 263 -10.81 17.20 16.40
C ILE A 263 -11.10 15.92 17.18
N TRP A 264 -10.05 15.23 17.62
CA TRP A 264 -10.19 14.03 18.45
C TRP A 264 -10.94 14.31 19.75
N GLU A 265 -10.62 15.40 20.46
CA GLU A 265 -11.35 15.77 21.68
C GLU A 265 -12.84 16.06 21.40
N LEU A 266 -13.17 16.67 20.26
CA LEU A 266 -14.56 16.88 19.87
C LEU A 266 -15.28 15.55 19.58
N VAL A 267 -14.64 14.65 18.83
CA VAL A 267 -15.23 13.35 18.46
C VAL A 267 -15.37 12.43 19.66
N ARG A 268 -14.38 12.38 20.55
CA ARG A 268 -14.38 11.53 21.76
C ARG A 268 -15.55 11.86 22.70
N HIS A 269 -15.93 13.14 22.76
CA HIS A 269 -17.04 13.62 23.60
C HIS A 269 -18.35 13.79 22.82
N ALA A 270 -18.38 13.48 21.53
CA ALA A 270 -19.59 13.59 20.73
C ALA A 270 -20.59 12.51 21.16
N THR A 271 -21.71 12.93 21.74
CA THR A 271 -22.86 12.04 21.96
C THR A 271 -23.66 11.91 20.68
N LEU A 272 -24.08 10.69 20.34
CA LEU A 272 -25.02 10.43 19.26
C LEU A 272 -26.27 11.32 19.43
N PHE A 273 -26.55 12.14 18.42
CA PHE A 273 -27.80 12.88 18.36
C PHE A 273 -28.91 11.90 17.98
N THR A 274 -29.44 11.16 18.96
CA THR A 274 -30.61 10.32 18.74
C THR A 274 -31.82 11.21 18.49
N HIS A 275 -32.50 10.94 17.37
CA HIS A 275 -33.57 11.76 16.77
C HIS A 275 -34.88 11.78 17.59
N THR A 276 -34.83 11.62 18.92
CA THR A 276 -36.00 11.55 19.82
C THR A 276 -36.21 12.82 20.65
N ARG A 277 -35.42 13.88 20.45
CA ARG A 277 -35.72 15.21 20.99
C ARG A 277 -35.70 16.27 19.89
N MET A 278 -36.81 16.37 19.16
CA MET A 278 -37.25 17.70 18.71
C MET A 278 -37.65 18.49 19.96
N ILE A 279 -36.70 19.26 20.50
CA ILE A 279 -37.01 20.39 21.37
C ILE A 279 -36.23 21.57 20.81
N SER A 280 -36.96 22.45 20.10
CA SER A 280 -36.72 23.88 19.92
C SER A 280 -35.27 24.34 20.08
N ILE A 281 -34.54 24.43 18.96
CA ILE A 281 -33.37 25.31 18.89
C ILE A 281 -33.92 26.75 18.84
N SER A 282 -33.88 27.45 19.98
CA SER A 282 -34.00 28.90 19.97
C SER A 282 -32.75 29.46 19.29
N ASN A 283 -32.95 30.19 18.20
CA ASN A 283 -31.91 30.93 17.51
C ASN A 283 -31.18 31.87 18.48
N SER A 284 -29.94 31.54 18.82
CA SER A 284 -28.97 32.51 19.31
C SER A 284 -27.76 32.48 18.37
N PRO A 285 -27.46 33.59 17.66
CA PRO A 285 -26.37 33.62 16.70
C PRO A 285 -25.02 33.57 17.43
N LEU A 286 -24.09 32.79 16.86
CA LEU A 286 -22.69 32.74 17.29
C LEU A 286 -22.03 34.13 17.14
N PRO A 287 -21.20 34.57 18.11
CA PRO A 287 -20.51 35.84 18.02
C PRO A 287 -19.35 35.77 17.02
N ILE A 288 -19.37 36.65 16.02
CA ILE A 288 -18.26 36.90 15.10
C ILE A 288 -17.29 37.86 15.81
N PRO A 289 -16.01 37.51 16.04
CA PRO A 289 -15.06 38.45 16.61
C PRO A 289 -14.41 39.29 15.51
N GLY A 290 -14.60 40.62 15.56
CA GLY A 290 -13.69 41.59 14.97
C GLY A 290 -14.23 42.46 13.83
N SER A 291 -14.98 43.52 14.18
CA SER A 291 -14.99 44.76 13.40
C SER A 291 -15.40 45.95 14.28
N THR A 292 -14.43 46.48 15.04
CA THR A 292 -14.58 47.81 15.65
C THR A 292 -14.09 48.86 14.65
N PHE A 293 -15.03 49.58 14.03
CA PHE A 293 -14.80 50.95 13.58
C PHE A 293 -15.80 51.85 14.32
N PRO A 294 -15.36 52.95 14.97
CA PRO A 294 -16.26 53.81 15.71
C PRO A 294 -16.94 54.78 14.74
N ILE A 295 -18.27 54.81 14.77
CA ILE A 295 -19.05 55.91 14.20
C ILE A 295 -19.55 56.76 15.37
N SER A 296 -19.19 58.04 15.37
CA SER A 296 -19.83 59.09 16.17
C SER A 296 -20.49 60.10 15.21
N PRO A 297 -21.61 60.76 15.60
CA PRO A 297 -22.63 61.18 14.65
C PRO A 297 -22.53 62.65 14.19
N ALA A 298 -23.01 62.84 12.96
CA ALA A 298 -23.74 63.99 12.38
C ALA A 298 -23.34 65.45 12.75
N SER A 299 -22.99 66.22 11.72
CA SER A 299 -23.46 67.61 11.57
C SER A 299 -23.70 67.95 10.10
N ALA A 300 -24.89 68.46 9.81
CA ALA A 300 -25.36 68.93 8.52
C ALA A 300 -24.62 70.17 8.03
N THR A 301 -24.40 70.32 6.71
CA THR A 301 -24.70 71.55 5.96
C THR A 301 -24.61 71.36 4.44
N ALA A 302 -25.34 72.23 3.75
CA ALA A 302 -25.80 72.17 2.36
C ALA A 302 -24.81 72.67 1.30
N ASN A 303 -25.27 72.59 0.03
CA ASN A 303 -24.82 73.28 -1.20
C ASN A 303 -23.70 72.57 -1.97
N ARG A 304 -23.61 72.54 -3.30
CA ARG A 304 -24.41 73.00 -4.47
C ARG A 304 -23.75 72.32 -5.70
N THR A 305 -24.50 72.19 -6.80
CA THR A 305 -24.05 72.11 -8.22
C THR A 305 -22.61 72.60 -8.49
N MET A 306 -21.78 71.99 -9.33
CA MET A 306 -21.91 71.51 -10.73
C MET A 306 -20.96 70.34 -10.97
#